data_AF-A0A2J0M3C2-F1
#
_entry.id   AF-A0A2J0M3C2-F1
#
_cell.length_a   1.000
_cell.length_b   1.000
_cell.length_c   1.000
_cell.angle_alpha   90.00
_cell.angle_beta   90.00
_cell.angle_gamma   90.00
#
_symmetry.space_group_name_H-M   'P 1'
#
loop_
_entity.id
_entity.type
_entity.pdbx_description
1 polymer ?
#
loop_
_entity_poly.entity_id
_entity_poly.type
_entity_poly.pdbx_seq_one_letter_code
_entity_poly.pdbx_strand_id
1 'polypeptide(L)'
;MPNEQIDEQAQRRELEREKHIDRVKKAAMEKSSKKKKPLEEVGEMGAQATQMGTGHILKAAWLYLLPSLGLTSLYINFHAIVAYLGGPFTKFFCKLGQEWVPKVGKIGAKKLAPVGKGLEIGEVIVIIFMDIIIFLAILILVTIIYIITHPVETVRETIGL
;
A
#
# COMPACT_ATOMS: atom_id res chain seq x y z
N MET A 1 24.69 -13.63 68.56
CA MET A 1 23.73 -13.69 67.43
C MET A 1 24.49 -13.63 66.09
N PRO A 2 25.17 -14.70 65.63
CA PRO A 2 25.90 -14.71 64.35
C PRO A 2 25.15 -15.40 63.21
N ASN A 3 24.18 -16.27 63.51
CA ASN A 3 23.49 -17.09 62.50
C ASN A 3 22.50 -16.32 61.62
N GLU A 4 21.94 -15.22 62.12
CA GLU A 4 20.90 -14.44 61.44
C GLU A 4 21.47 -13.58 60.30
N GLN A 5 22.71 -13.07 60.46
CA GLN A 5 23.40 -12.31 59.42
C GLN A 5 23.91 -13.19 58.26
N ILE A 6 24.21 -14.47 58.55
CA ILE A 6 24.64 -15.42 57.52
C ILE A 6 23.46 -15.80 56.62
N ASP A 7 22.27 -15.95 57.20
CA ASP A 7 21.03 -16.27 56.48
C ASP A 7 20.57 -15.09 55.59
N GLU A 8 20.66 -13.85 56.10
CA GLU A 8 20.31 -12.66 55.32
C GLU A 8 21.26 -12.44 54.12
N GLN A 9 22.55 -12.77 54.28
CA GLN A 9 23.52 -12.72 53.18
C GLN A 9 23.30 -13.82 52.15
N ALA A 10 22.83 -15.00 52.56
CA ALA A 10 22.49 -16.09 51.65
C ALA A 10 21.26 -15.71 50.79
N GLN A 11 20.21 -15.17 51.41
CA GLN A 11 18.99 -14.76 50.70
C GLN A 11 19.23 -13.61 49.70
N ARG A 12 20.08 -12.64 50.04
CA ARG A 12 20.45 -11.56 49.10
C ARG A 12 21.18 -12.09 47.85
N ARG A 13 22.04 -13.09 48.02
CA ARG A 13 22.77 -13.70 46.90
C ARG A 13 21.85 -14.50 45.97
N GLU A 14 20.83 -15.15 46.51
CA GLU A 14 19.83 -15.86 45.70
C GLU A 14 18.95 -14.90 44.89
N LEU A 15 18.48 -13.82 45.52
CA LEU A 15 17.70 -12.78 44.84
C LEU A 15 18.48 -12.09 43.71
N GLU A 16 19.78 -11.86 43.90
CA GLU A 16 20.64 -11.31 42.86
C GLU A 16 20.87 -12.30 41.69
N ARG A 17 20.97 -13.60 41.98
CA ARG A 17 21.05 -14.64 40.94
C ARG A 17 19.78 -14.72 40.12
N GLU A 18 18.60 -14.68 40.74
CA GLU A 18 17.33 -14.67 39.99
C GLU A 18 17.22 -13.46 39.07
N LYS A 19 17.52 -12.27 39.58
CA LYS A 19 17.55 -11.03 38.78
C LYS A 19 18.56 -11.12 37.63
N HIS A 20 19.68 -11.80 37.82
CA HIS A 20 20.66 -12.01 36.76
C HIS A 20 20.17 -12.99 35.70
N ILE A 21 19.57 -14.11 36.11
CA ILE A 21 18.98 -15.12 35.21
C ILE A 21 17.89 -14.50 34.34
N ASP A 22 17.02 -13.67 34.90
CA ASP A 22 15.96 -13.00 34.16
C ASP A 22 16.49 -11.99 33.14
N ARG A 23 17.54 -11.24 33.50
CA ARG A 23 18.22 -10.33 32.56
C ARG A 23 18.87 -11.08 31.41
N VAL A 24 19.51 -12.21 31.69
CA VAL A 24 20.15 -13.06 30.68
C VAL A 24 19.10 -13.69 29.76
N LYS A 25 17.99 -14.21 30.30
CA LYS A 25 16.87 -14.76 29.52
C LYS A 25 16.25 -13.69 28.61
N LYS A 26 16.02 -12.49 29.13
CA LYS A 26 15.46 -11.37 28.36
C LYS A 26 16.39 -10.92 27.23
N ALA A 27 17.70 -10.82 27.50
CA ALA A 27 18.71 -10.51 26.50
C ALA A 27 18.85 -11.61 25.43
N ALA A 28 18.71 -12.90 25.81
CA ALA A 28 18.73 -14.02 24.88
C ALA A 28 17.49 -14.05 23.97
N MET A 29 16.30 -13.74 24.51
CA MET A 29 15.07 -13.61 23.73
C MET A 29 15.11 -12.42 22.74
N GLU A 30 15.69 -11.29 23.14
CA GLU A 30 15.91 -10.15 22.23
C GLU A 30 16.91 -10.46 21.11
N LYS A 31 18.00 -11.17 21.41
CA LYS A 31 18.99 -11.62 20.40
C LYS A 31 18.45 -12.69 19.47
N SER A 32 17.60 -13.59 19.97
CA SER A 32 16.89 -14.60 19.17
C SER A 32 15.87 -13.96 18.21
N SER A 33 15.15 -12.93 18.66
CA SER A 33 14.12 -12.26 17.85
C SER A 33 14.67 -11.35 16.74
N LYS A 34 15.95 -10.92 16.84
CA LYS A 34 16.63 -10.11 15.82
C LYS A 34 17.39 -10.92 14.77
N LYS A 35 17.49 -12.24 14.91
CA LYS A 35 18.17 -13.12 13.96
C LYS A 35 17.20 -13.67 12.91
N LYS A 36 16.42 -12.79 12.27
CA LYS A 36 15.77 -13.14 11.00
C LYS A 36 16.85 -13.22 9.93
N LYS A 37 16.72 -14.21 9.05
CA LYS A 37 17.80 -14.73 8.20
C LYS A 37 18.17 -13.69 7.13
N PRO A 38 19.46 -13.51 6.79
CA PRO A 38 19.91 -12.54 5.79
C PRO A 38 19.27 -12.73 4.39
N LEU A 39 18.73 -13.91 4.10
CA LEU A 39 17.97 -14.19 2.87
C LEU A 39 16.59 -13.50 2.81
N GLU A 40 15.90 -13.33 3.94
CA GLU A 40 14.59 -12.64 3.97
C GLU A 40 14.76 -11.13 3.78
N GLU A 41 15.82 -10.54 4.34
CA GLU A 41 16.11 -9.11 4.23
C GLU A 41 16.47 -8.69 2.78
N VAL A 42 17.18 -9.55 2.05
CA VAL A 42 17.47 -9.34 0.62
C VAL A 42 16.20 -9.48 -0.23
N GLY A 43 15.32 -10.44 0.09
CA GLY A 43 14.02 -10.60 -0.58
C GLY A 43 13.07 -9.43 -0.32
N GLU A 44 13.07 -8.90 0.90
CA GLU A 44 12.29 -7.72 1.28
C GLU A 44 12.82 -6.44 0.61
N MET A 45 14.15 -6.28 0.50
CA MET A 45 14.76 -5.17 -0.27
C MET A 45 14.37 -5.22 -1.75
N GLY A 46 14.44 -6.41 -2.37
CA GLY A 46 14.04 -6.59 -3.78
C GLY A 46 12.57 -6.24 -4.02
N ALA A 47 11.67 -6.74 -3.17
CA ALA A 47 10.25 -6.38 -3.22
C ALA A 47 10.03 -4.87 -3.04
N GLN A 48 10.71 -4.25 -2.07
CA GLN A 48 10.58 -2.83 -1.79
C GLN A 48 11.11 -1.94 -2.93
N ALA A 49 12.15 -2.38 -3.64
CA ALA A 49 12.68 -1.73 -4.82
C ALA A 49 11.71 -1.81 -6.01
N THR A 50 11.15 -3.00 -6.27
CA THR A 50 10.13 -3.18 -7.32
C THR A 50 8.90 -2.32 -7.03
N GLN A 51 8.43 -2.32 -5.78
CA GLN A 51 7.31 -1.49 -5.34
C GLN A 51 7.57 0.01 -5.54
N MET A 52 8.83 0.43 -5.38
CA MET A 52 9.23 1.81 -5.66
C MET A 52 9.17 2.11 -7.16
N GLY A 53 9.71 1.20 -7.99
CA GLY A 53 9.65 1.31 -9.45
C GLY A 53 8.22 1.40 -9.97
N THR A 54 7.34 0.48 -9.57
CA THR A 54 5.92 0.53 -9.95
C THR A 54 5.22 1.78 -9.43
N GLY A 55 5.62 2.29 -8.26
CA GLY A 55 5.09 3.54 -7.72
C GLY A 55 5.50 4.76 -8.53
N HIS A 56 6.73 4.79 -9.07
CA HIS A 56 7.15 5.83 -10.01
C HIS A 56 6.35 5.79 -11.32
N ILE A 57 6.07 4.60 -11.83
CA ILE A 57 5.26 4.43 -13.05
C ILE A 57 3.81 4.85 -12.78
N LEU A 58 3.24 4.47 -11.63
CA LEU A 58 1.91 4.92 -11.22
C LEU A 58 1.82 6.43 -11.11
N LYS A 59 2.80 7.07 -10.46
CA LYS A 59 2.90 8.52 -10.39
C LYS A 59 2.98 9.17 -11.78
N ALA A 60 3.76 8.58 -12.70
CA ALA A 60 3.81 9.05 -14.08
C ALA A 60 2.46 8.87 -14.78
N ALA A 61 1.78 7.74 -14.60
CA ALA A 61 0.47 7.49 -15.18
C ALA A 61 -0.58 8.54 -14.76
N TRP A 62 -0.55 8.95 -13.48
CA TRP A 62 -1.35 10.07 -12.97
C TRP A 62 -1.02 11.39 -13.66
N LEU A 63 0.27 11.72 -13.82
CA LEU A 63 0.70 12.97 -14.48
C LEU A 63 0.36 12.99 -15.98
N TYR A 64 0.41 11.83 -16.64
CA TYR A 64 0.09 11.69 -18.06
C TYR A 64 -1.39 11.38 -18.32
N LEU A 65 -2.24 11.44 -17.30
CA LEU A 65 -3.67 11.13 -17.42
C LEU A 65 -4.41 12.04 -18.40
N LEU A 66 -4.22 13.35 -18.28
CA LEU A 66 -4.81 14.32 -19.19
C LEU A 66 -4.19 14.30 -20.60
N PRO A 67 -2.86 14.36 -20.78
CA PRO A 67 -2.27 14.39 -22.13
C PRO A 67 -2.47 13.07 -22.90
N SER A 68 -2.72 11.95 -22.21
CA SER A 68 -3.07 10.68 -22.86
C SER A 68 -4.57 10.52 -23.16
N LEU A 69 -5.38 11.57 -22.95
CA LEU A 69 -6.84 11.53 -23.08
C LEU A 69 -7.49 10.42 -22.24
N GLY A 70 -6.93 10.16 -21.04
CA GLY A 70 -7.42 9.13 -20.15
C GLY A 70 -6.92 7.72 -20.47
N LEU A 71 -6.06 7.50 -21.48
CA LEU A 71 -5.55 6.17 -21.80
C LEU A 71 -4.73 5.56 -20.64
N THR A 72 -3.99 6.38 -19.89
CA THR A 72 -3.26 5.89 -18.70
C THR A 72 -4.20 5.47 -17.56
N SER A 73 -5.50 5.79 -17.62
CA SER A 73 -6.51 5.26 -16.67
C SER A 73 -6.52 3.74 -16.66
N LEU A 74 -6.31 3.09 -17.81
CA LEU A 74 -6.24 1.62 -17.89
C LEU A 74 -5.10 1.05 -17.04
N TYR A 75 -3.94 1.70 -17.06
CA TYR A 75 -2.80 1.30 -16.23
C TYR A 75 -3.09 1.58 -14.75
N ILE A 76 -3.65 2.73 -14.41
CA ILE A 76 -4.00 3.08 -13.01
C ILE A 76 -4.99 2.06 -12.44
N ASN A 77 -6.03 1.71 -13.20
CA ASN A 77 -7.01 0.69 -12.83
C ASN A 77 -6.38 -0.70 -12.68
N PHE A 78 -5.54 -1.12 -13.63
CA PHE A 78 -4.79 -2.36 -13.52
C PHE A 78 -3.90 -2.39 -12.27
N HIS A 79 -3.12 -1.33 -12.04
CA HIS A 79 -2.24 -1.21 -10.89
C HIS A 79 -3.05 -1.31 -9.58
N ALA A 80 -4.17 -0.59 -9.49
CA ALA A 80 -5.06 -0.64 -8.33
C ALA A 80 -5.57 -2.07 -8.12
N ILE A 81 -6.12 -2.73 -9.14
CA ILE A 81 -6.61 -4.11 -9.03
C ILE A 81 -5.50 -5.02 -8.51
N VAL A 82 -4.31 -5.00 -9.09
CA VAL A 82 -3.21 -5.88 -8.66
C VAL A 82 -2.73 -5.57 -7.24
N ALA A 83 -2.76 -4.30 -6.84
CA ALA A 83 -2.41 -3.88 -5.48
C ALA A 83 -3.46 -4.32 -4.43
N TYR A 84 -4.74 -4.42 -4.80
CA TYR A 84 -5.85 -4.75 -3.90
C TYR A 84 -6.33 -6.20 -3.97
N LEU A 85 -6.08 -6.92 -5.07
CA LEU A 85 -6.53 -8.30 -5.32
C LEU A 85 -5.93 -9.32 -4.33
N GLY A 86 -4.90 -8.93 -3.59
CA GLY A 86 -4.24 -9.79 -2.61
C GLY A 86 -3.30 -10.81 -3.26
N GLY A 87 -2.45 -11.44 -2.43
CA GLY A 87 -1.51 -12.47 -2.89
C GLY A 87 -0.09 -11.94 -3.17
N PRO A 88 0.74 -12.71 -3.90
CA PRO A 88 2.18 -12.46 -4.02
C PRO A 88 2.52 -11.15 -4.74
N PHE A 89 1.60 -10.64 -5.56
CA PHE A 89 1.80 -9.43 -6.35
C PHE A 89 1.67 -8.13 -5.55
N THR A 90 1.03 -8.17 -4.39
CA THR A 90 0.96 -7.01 -3.45
C THR A 90 2.32 -6.52 -2.98
N LYS A 91 3.35 -7.37 -3.09
CA LYS A 91 4.75 -7.01 -2.78
C LYS A 91 5.41 -6.18 -3.88
N PHE A 92 4.92 -6.28 -5.11
CA PHE A 92 5.47 -5.59 -6.27
C PHE A 92 4.78 -4.28 -6.56
N PHE A 93 3.54 -4.07 -6.09
CA PHE A 93 2.75 -2.88 -6.35
C PHE A 93 2.49 -2.10 -5.06
N CYS A 94 2.66 -0.77 -5.09
CA CYS A 94 2.24 0.08 -3.99
C CYS A 94 0.73 0.30 -4.03
N LYS A 95 0.11 0.52 -2.87
CA LYS A 95 -1.27 1.01 -2.85
C LYS A 95 -1.34 2.42 -3.39
N LEU A 96 -2.52 2.81 -3.84
CA LEU A 96 -2.83 4.18 -4.23
C LEU A 96 -2.52 5.15 -3.08
N GLY A 97 -2.02 6.33 -3.42
CA GLY A 97 -1.60 7.37 -2.48
C GLY A 97 -0.21 7.16 -1.87
N GLN A 98 0.34 5.95 -1.89
CA GLN A 98 1.64 5.66 -1.26
C GLN A 98 2.82 6.17 -2.08
N GLU A 99 2.66 6.36 -3.39
CA GLU A 99 3.64 6.93 -4.31
C GLU A 99 3.95 8.40 -4.04
N TRP A 100 3.05 9.10 -3.33
CA TRP A 100 3.24 10.50 -2.94
C TRP A 100 3.89 10.67 -1.58
N VAL A 101 3.91 9.61 -0.77
CA VAL A 101 4.50 9.64 0.57
C VAL A 101 5.99 9.31 0.48
N PRO A 102 6.89 10.20 0.90
CA PRO A 102 8.31 9.90 0.91
C PRO A 102 8.60 8.73 1.87
N LYS A 103 9.38 7.75 1.42
CA LYS A 103 9.80 6.60 2.26
C LYS A 103 10.77 7.07 3.34
N VAL A 104 10.22 7.44 4.49
CA VAL A 104 10.98 7.78 5.70
C VAL A 104 11.12 6.55 6.60
N GLY A 105 12.19 6.48 7.40
CA GLY A 105 12.45 5.36 8.31
C GLY A 105 11.28 5.04 9.26
N LYS A 106 11.36 3.90 9.98
CA LYS A 106 10.25 3.33 10.78
C LYS A 106 9.48 4.32 11.68
N ILE A 107 10.16 5.34 12.22
CA ILE A 107 9.54 6.37 13.06
C ILE A 107 8.73 7.38 12.24
N GLY A 108 9.23 7.78 11.06
CA GLY A 108 8.51 8.65 10.12
C GLY A 108 7.33 7.94 9.46
N ALA A 109 7.46 6.64 9.17
CA ALA A 109 6.39 5.85 8.56
C ALA A 109 5.12 5.83 9.42
N LYS A 110 5.25 5.77 10.76
CA LYS A 110 4.10 5.85 11.67
C LYS A 110 3.40 7.21 11.65
N LYS A 111 4.15 8.30 11.50
CA LYS A 111 3.58 9.66 11.45
C LYS A 111 2.87 9.94 10.12
N LEU A 112 3.34 9.35 9.03
CA LEU A 112 2.75 9.54 7.69
C LEU A 112 1.65 8.53 7.35
N ALA A 113 1.44 7.51 8.18
CA ALA A 113 0.39 6.50 7.95
C ALA A 113 -1.02 7.09 7.78
N PRO A 114 -1.47 8.11 8.56
CA PRO A 114 -2.78 8.74 8.35
C PRO A 114 -2.86 9.48 7.02
N VAL A 115 -1.77 10.16 6.62
CA VAL A 115 -1.68 10.89 5.34
C VAL A 115 -1.77 9.92 4.17
N GLY A 116 -1.05 8.80 4.23
CA GLY A 116 -1.12 7.76 3.21
C GLY A 116 -2.52 7.18 3.04
N LYS A 117 -3.26 6.94 4.14
CA LYS A 117 -4.65 6.46 4.07
C LYS A 117 -5.61 7.50 3.48
N GLY A 118 -5.42 8.78 3.81
CA GLY A 118 -6.24 9.87 3.24
C GLY A 118 -6.03 10.00 1.73
N LEU A 119 -4.78 9.92 1.28
CA LEU A 119 -4.44 9.91 -0.15
C LEU A 119 -4.99 8.67 -0.86
N GLU A 120 -4.89 7.49 -0.23
CA GLU A 120 -5.46 6.25 -0.76
C GLU A 120 -6.97 6.39 -1.05
N ILE A 121 -7.73 6.89 -0.06
CA ILE A 121 -9.19 7.11 -0.23
C ILE A 121 -9.46 8.16 -1.30
N GLY A 122 -8.72 9.28 -1.28
CA GLY A 122 -8.88 10.36 -2.25
C GLY A 122 -8.67 9.89 -3.68
N GLU A 123 -7.62 9.12 -3.92
CA GLU A 123 -7.32 8.57 -5.26
C GLU A 123 -8.37 7.58 -5.72
N VAL A 124 -8.86 6.69 -4.85
CA VAL A 124 -9.95 5.77 -5.20
C VAL A 124 -11.20 6.54 -5.64
N ILE A 125 -11.55 7.62 -4.94
CA ILE A 125 -12.68 8.48 -5.32
C ILE A 125 -12.44 9.13 -6.69
N VAL A 126 -11.24 9.64 -6.93
CA VAL A 126 -10.87 10.27 -8.21
C VAL A 126 -10.96 9.25 -9.36
N ILE A 127 -10.48 8.01 -9.17
CA ILE A 127 -10.59 6.95 -10.18
C ILE A 127 -12.05 6.65 -10.48
N ILE A 128 -12.88 6.43 -9.46
CA ILE A 128 -14.31 6.13 -9.64
C ILE A 128 -15.00 7.26 -10.43
N PHE A 129 -14.74 8.51 -10.06
CA PHE A 129 -15.32 9.66 -10.74
C PHE A 129 -14.84 9.76 -12.20
N MET A 130 -13.56 9.50 -12.45
CA MET A 130 -13.00 9.48 -13.79
C MET A 130 -13.60 8.35 -14.63
N ASP A 131 -13.76 7.15 -14.09
CA ASP A 131 -14.34 6.00 -14.79
C ASP A 131 -15.79 6.28 -15.19
N ILE A 132 -16.56 6.99 -14.35
CA ILE A 132 -17.91 7.46 -14.69
C ILE A 132 -17.87 8.43 -15.89
N ILE A 133 -16.93 9.38 -15.90
CA ILE A 133 -16.78 10.33 -17.02
C ILE A 133 -16.41 9.59 -18.32
N ILE A 134 -15.44 8.66 -18.25
CA ILE A 134 -15.03 7.86 -19.40
C ILE A 134 -16.21 7.02 -19.91
N PHE A 135 -16.96 6.39 -19.02
CA PHE A 135 -18.15 5.62 -19.37
C PHE A 135 -19.20 6.47 -20.08
N LEU A 136 -19.52 7.67 -19.56
CA LEU A 136 -20.44 8.60 -20.20
C LEU A 136 -19.93 9.05 -21.58
N ALA A 137 -18.64 9.34 -21.71
CA ALA A 137 -18.04 9.71 -22.99
C ALA A 137 -18.17 8.58 -24.03
N ILE A 138 -17.99 7.33 -23.62
CA ILE A 138 -18.21 6.16 -24.47
C ILE A 138 -19.68 6.05 -24.90
N LEU A 139 -20.64 6.26 -23.99
CA LEU A 139 -22.07 6.23 -24.34
C LEU A 139 -22.47 7.31 -25.34
N ILE A 140 -21.93 8.52 -25.19
CA ILE A 140 -22.14 9.62 -26.15
C ILE A 140 -21.54 9.24 -27.50
N LEU A 141 -20.31 8.72 -27.54
CA LEU A 141 -19.66 8.30 -28.76
C LEU A 141 -20.46 7.20 -29.49
N VAL A 142 -20.93 6.19 -28.77
CA VAL A 142 -21.76 5.11 -29.33
C VAL A 142 -23.08 5.67 -29.88
N THR A 143 -23.72 6.59 -29.15
CA THR A 143 -24.92 7.28 -29.63
C THR A 143 -24.65 8.04 -30.93
N ILE A 144 -23.55 8.79 -31.03
CA ILE A 144 -23.18 9.51 -32.26
C ILE A 144 -22.97 8.52 -33.43
N ILE A 145 -22.26 7.42 -33.19
CA ILE A 145 -22.05 6.38 -34.20
C ILE A 145 -23.38 5.78 -34.66
N TYR A 146 -24.30 5.51 -33.73
CA TYR A 146 -25.63 5.01 -34.05
C TYR A 146 -26.40 5.98 -34.94
N ILE A 147 -26.43 7.27 -34.59
CA ILE A 147 -27.11 8.32 -35.37
C ILE A 147 -26.55 8.40 -36.79
N ILE A 148 -25.23 8.30 -36.96
CA ILE A 148 -24.57 8.37 -38.27
C ILE A 148 -24.86 7.12 -39.11
N THR A 149 -24.90 5.94 -38.48
CA THR A 149 -25.08 4.66 -39.17
C THR A 149 -26.55 4.33 -39.47
N HIS A 150 -27.48 4.86 -38.67
CA HIS A 150 -28.93 4.65 -38.78
C HIS A 150 -29.69 5.98 -38.82
N PRO A 151 -29.41 6.86 -39.80
CA PRO A 151 -29.96 8.21 -39.82
C PRO A 151 -31.48 8.23 -40.06
N VAL A 152 -32.01 7.27 -40.81
CA VAL A 152 -33.45 7.21 -41.15
C VAL A 152 -34.27 6.74 -39.95
N GLU A 153 -33.83 5.67 -39.27
CA GLU A 153 -34.46 5.18 -38.05
C GLU A 153 -34.41 6.23 -36.94
N THR A 154 -33.26 6.91 -36.77
CA THR A 154 -33.10 7.99 -35.80
C THR A 154 -34.08 9.14 -36.06
N VAL A 155 -34.17 9.61 -37.30
CA VAL A 155 -35.09 10.70 -37.67
C VAL A 155 -36.54 10.27 -37.41
N ARG A 156 -36.90 9.04 -37.80
CA ARG A 156 -38.24 8.47 -37.61
C ARG A 156 -38.64 8.43 -36.13
N GLU A 157 -37.78 7.92 -35.26
CA GLU A 157 -38.01 7.88 -33.81
C GLU A 157 -38.08 9.29 -33.20
N THR A 158 -37.27 10.24 -33.69
CA THR A 158 -37.24 11.62 -33.17
C THR A 158 -38.49 12.40 -33.56
N ILE A 159 -39.07 12.17 -34.74
CA ILE A 159 -40.27 12.87 -35.24
C ILE A 159 -41.58 12.10 -34.99
N GLY A 160 -41.52 10.88 -34.46
CA GLY A 160 -42.68 10.07 -34.08
C GLY A 160 -43.50 9.48 -35.23
N LEU A 161 -42.86 9.14 -36.36
CA LEU A 161 -43.46 8.42 -37.52
C LEU A 161 -43.20 6.91 -37.46
#